data_AF-A0A0M9AI89-F1
#
_entry.id   AF-A0A0M9AI89-F1
#
_cell.length_a   1.000
_cell.length_b   1.000
_cell.length_c   1.000
_cell.angle_alpha   90.00
_cell.angle_beta   90.00
_cell.angle_gamma   90.00
#
_symmetry.space_group_name_H-M   'P 1'
#
loop_
_entity.id
_entity.type
_entity.pdbx_description
1 polymer ?
#
loop_
_entity_poly.entity_id
_entity_poly.type
_entity_poly.pdbx_seq_one_letter_code
_entity_poly.pdbx_strand_id
1 'polypeptide(L)'
;MFPESEKRRARAGADLALAFFLVDRDPLWAVVALFYGVHHLLIALSLERLGEAKVPRDYEEADGLFKRAGLPRSLRKAYKRLLRLSWQARYEPLSREEGRGLWGEALAVHLG
;
A
#
# COMPACT_ATOMS: atom_id res chain seq x y z
N MET A 1 14.62 -0.40 -18.38
CA MET A 1 13.86 -1.07 -17.30
C MET A 1 14.70 -0.97 -16.05
N PHE A 2 14.16 -0.44 -14.94
CA PHE A 2 14.92 -0.27 -13.70
C PHE A 2 14.70 -1.53 -12.85
N PRO A 3 15.75 -2.29 -12.49
CA PRO A 3 15.59 -3.53 -11.73
C PRO A 3 14.79 -3.36 -10.43
N GLU A 4 14.88 -2.18 -9.82
CA GLU A 4 14.13 -1.87 -8.59
C GLU A 4 12.63 -1.69 -8.84
N SER A 5 12.20 -1.09 -9.95
CA SER A 5 10.76 -0.95 -10.23
C SER A 5 10.11 -2.32 -10.49
N GLU A 6 10.81 -3.22 -11.18
CA GLU A 6 10.37 -4.60 -11.42
C GLU A 6 10.25 -5.39 -10.12
N LYS A 7 11.28 -5.37 -9.26
CA LYS A 7 11.23 -6.01 -7.94
C LYS A 7 10.06 -5.50 -7.10
N ARG A 8 9.81 -4.19 -7.12
CA ARG A 8 8.69 -3.57 -6.40
C ARG A 8 7.35 -3.99 -6.98
N ARG A 9 7.22 -4.08 -8.30
CA ARG A 9 6.00 -4.57 -8.96
C ARG A 9 5.72 -6.03 -8.63
N ALA A 10 6.74 -6.89 -8.66
CA ALA A 10 6.61 -8.30 -8.27
C ALA A 10 6.20 -8.43 -6.80
N ARG A 11 6.84 -7.66 -5.91
CA ARG A 11 6.49 -7.64 -4.49
C ARG A 11 5.07 -7.14 -4.26
N ALA A 12 4.66 -6.08 -4.95
CA ALA A 12 3.29 -5.57 -4.90
C ALA A 12 2.27 -6.65 -5.26
N GLY A 13 2.52 -7.41 -6.33
CA GLY A 13 1.66 -8.53 -6.72
C GLY A 13 1.54 -9.60 -5.63
N ALA A 14 2.67 -10.00 -5.02
CA ALA A 14 2.68 -10.97 -3.94
C ALA A 14 1.93 -10.49 -2.69
N ASP A 15 2.14 -9.23 -2.27
CA ASP A 15 1.48 -8.67 -1.09
C ASP A 15 -0.03 -8.47 -1.31
N LEU A 16 -0.45 -8.05 -2.52
CA LEU A 16 -1.87 -7.98 -2.86
C LEU A 16 -2.53 -9.37 -2.85
N ALA A 17 -1.90 -10.38 -3.45
CA ALA A 17 -2.40 -11.75 -3.42
C ALA A 17 -2.52 -12.28 -1.97
N LEU A 18 -1.51 -11.99 -1.14
CA LEU A 18 -1.53 -12.33 0.28
C LEU A 18 -2.69 -11.64 1.02
N ALA A 19 -2.94 -10.36 0.75
CA ALA A 19 -4.03 -9.61 1.37
C ALA A 19 -5.39 -10.29 1.14
N PHE A 20 -5.69 -10.64 -0.10
CA PHE A 20 -6.94 -11.33 -0.44
C PHE A 20 -6.98 -12.76 0.10
N PHE A 21 -5.85 -13.44 0.21
CA PHE A 21 -5.78 -14.76 0.85
C PHE A 21 -6.05 -14.71 2.37
N LEU A 22 -5.63 -13.64 3.03
CA LEU A 22 -5.72 -13.50 4.48
C LEU A 22 -7.08 -13.05 4.98
N VAL A 23 -7.92 -12.38 4.17
CA VAL A 23 -9.12 -11.69 4.65
C VAL A 23 -10.03 -12.55 5.55
N ASP A 24 -10.22 -13.84 5.23
CA ASP A 24 -11.08 -14.74 6.01
C ASP A 24 -10.38 -15.34 7.25
N ARG A 25 -9.04 -15.35 7.25
CA ARG A 25 -8.20 -16.00 8.28
C ARG A 25 -7.72 -14.99 9.32
N ASP A 26 -7.26 -13.85 8.83
CA ASP A 26 -6.66 -12.77 9.57
C ASP A 26 -6.91 -11.42 8.85
N PRO A 27 -8.09 -10.82 9.06
CA PRO A 27 -8.48 -9.60 8.36
C PRO A 27 -7.62 -8.39 8.75
N LEU A 28 -7.01 -8.38 9.94
CA LEU A 28 -6.09 -7.32 10.35
C LEU A 28 -4.80 -7.39 9.51
N TRP A 29 -4.20 -8.58 9.39
CA TRP A 29 -3.04 -8.75 8.53
C TRP A 29 -3.37 -8.60 7.03
N ALA A 30 -4.60 -8.88 6.61
CA ALA A 30 -5.06 -8.58 5.26
C ALA A 30 -4.99 -7.08 4.94
N VAL A 31 -5.42 -6.21 5.86
CA VAL A 31 -5.33 -4.74 5.71
C VAL A 31 -3.86 -4.30 5.60
N VAL A 32 -2.98 -4.87 6.44
CA VAL A 32 -1.54 -4.58 6.41
C VAL A 32 -0.92 -4.99 5.08
N ALA A 33 -1.20 -6.20 4.60
CA ALA A 33 -0.72 -6.70 3.31
C ALA A 33 -1.23 -5.86 2.14
N LEU A 34 -2.51 -5.44 2.16
CA LEU A 34 -3.10 -4.58 1.14
C LEU A 34 -2.34 -3.25 1.03
N PHE A 35 -2.04 -2.61 2.18
CA PHE A 35 -1.26 -1.39 2.21
C PHE A 35 0.13 -1.58 1.58
N TYR A 36 0.88 -2.63 1.96
CA TYR A 36 2.22 -2.87 1.40
C TYR A 36 2.19 -3.17 -0.10
N GLY A 37 1.17 -3.90 -0.56
CA GLY A 37 0.91 -4.12 -1.97
C GLY A 37 0.76 -2.81 -2.75
N VAL A 38 -0.11 -1.92 -2.27
CA VAL A 38 -0.30 -0.58 -2.87
C VAL A 38 0.97 0.27 -2.75
N HIS A 39 1.64 0.25 -1.60
CA HIS A 39 2.86 1.02 -1.36
C HIS A 39 3.97 0.66 -2.36
N HIS A 40 4.23 -0.64 -2.56
CA HIS A 40 5.23 -1.08 -3.54
C HIS A 40 4.81 -0.79 -4.98
N LEU A 41 3.52 -0.90 -5.31
CA LEU A 41 3.02 -0.55 -6.63
C LEU A 41 3.23 0.93 -6.96
N LEU A 42 2.92 1.83 -6.01
CA LEU A 42 3.09 3.26 -6.19
C LEU A 42 4.56 3.68 -6.28
N ILE A 43 5.46 3.02 -5.51
CA ILE A 43 6.90 3.21 -5.66
C ILE A 43 7.34 2.79 -7.06
N ALA A 44 6.97 1.59 -7.51
CA ALA A 44 7.34 1.07 -8.84
C ALA A 44 6.92 2.05 -9.95
N LEU A 45 5.65 2.47 -9.94
CA LEU A 45 5.11 3.44 -10.90
C LEU A 45 5.86 4.77 -10.87
N SER A 46 6.21 5.25 -9.68
CA SER A 46 6.88 6.55 -9.52
C SER A 46 8.33 6.51 -10.01
N LEU A 47 9.05 5.41 -9.73
CA LEU A 47 10.40 5.18 -10.25
C LEU A 47 10.39 5.09 -11.79
N GLU A 48 9.43 4.34 -12.36
CA GLU A 48 9.26 4.21 -13.81
C GLU A 48 9.01 5.58 -14.48
N ARG A 49 8.13 6.41 -13.90
CA ARG A 49 7.82 7.75 -14.45
C ARG A 49 8.99 8.72 -14.39
N LEU A 50 9.81 8.66 -13.36
CA LEU A 50 10.92 9.58 -13.15
C LEU A 50 12.24 9.10 -13.77
N GLY A 51 12.32 7.83 -14.17
CA GLY A 51 13.58 7.24 -14.59
C GLY A 51 14.59 7.10 -13.45
N GLU A 52 14.12 6.92 -12.22
CA GLU A 52 14.95 6.86 -11.01
C GLU A 52 15.09 5.42 -10.48
N ALA A 53 16.20 5.14 -9.80
CA ALA A 53 16.43 3.87 -9.09
C ALA A 53 16.41 4.02 -7.55
N LYS A 54 16.36 5.25 -7.04
CA LYS A 54 16.44 5.51 -5.60
C LYS A 54 15.11 5.18 -4.92
N VAL A 55 15.10 4.08 -4.17
CA VAL A 55 13.95 3.67 -3.35
C VAL A 55 13.84 4.56 -2.11
N PRO A 56 12.63 4.98 -1.71
CA PRO A 56 12.42 5.75 -0.47
C PRO A 56 12.73 4.90 0.77
N ARG A 57 13.28 5.55 1.80
CA ARG A 57 13.66 4.91 3.07
C ARG A 57 12.51 4.82 4.08
N ASP A 58 11.54 5.72 3.94
CA ASP A 58 10.39 5.84 4.83
C ASP A 58 9.14 6.32 4.06
N TYR A 59 8.03 6.46 4.78
CA TYR A 59 6.75 6.87 4.19
C TYR A 59 6.70 8.34 3.77
N GLU A 60 7.54 9.20 4.34
CA GLU A 60 7.64 10.62 3.97
C GLU A 60 8.39 10.77 2.65
N GLU A 61 9.53 10.08 2.51
CA GLU A 61 10.25 9.98 1.24
C GLU A 61 9.38 9.35 0.14
N ALA A 62 8.53 8.38 0.47
CA ALA A 62 7.58 7.81 -0.48
C ALA A 62 6.55 8.84 -0.96
N ASP A 63 5.93 9.64 -0.07
CA ASP A 63 5.00 10.71 -0.49
C ASP A 63 5.71 11.79 -1.32
N GLY A 64 6.97 12.11 -0.97
CA GLY A 64 7.83 13.00 -1.76
C GLY A 64 8.08 12.47 -3.16
N LEU A 65 8.42 11.17 -3.29
CA LEU A 65 8.57 10.49 -4.57
C LEU A 65 7.28 10.54 -5.40
N PHE A 66 6.13 10.25 -4.78
CA PHE A 66 4.82 10.27 -5.45
C PHE A 66 4.47 11.66 -5.98
N LYS A 67 4.78 12.70 -5.20
CA LYS A 67 4.59 14.10 -5.61
C LYS A 67 5.47 14.45 -6.81
N ARG A 68 6.76 14.08 -6.79
CA ARG A 68 7.68 14.33 -7.91
C ARG A 68 7.26 13.58 -9.18
N ALA A 69 6.78 12.34 -9.06
CA ALA A 69 6.28 11.54 -10.17
C ALA A 69 4.90 11.99 -10.72
N GLY A 70 4.36 13.11 -10.22
CA GLY A 70 3.10 13.67 -10.69
C GLY A 70 1.88 12.78 -10.37
N LEU A 71 1.93 12.00 -9.28
CA LEU A 71 0.76 11.23 -8.87
C LEU A 71 -0.39 12.15 -8.41
N PRO A 72 -1.64 11.89 -8.81
CA PRO A 72 -2.79 12.72 -8.45
C PRO A 72 -2.91 12.93 -6.94
N ARG A 73 -3.37 14.12 -6.53
CA ARG A 73 -3.59 14.43 -5.10
C ARG A 73 -4.59 13.48 -4.45
N SER A 74 -5.62 13.04 -5.19
CA SER A 74 -6.60 12.04 -4.72
C SER A 74 -5.91 10.72 -4.38
N LEU A 75 -5.08 10.19 -5.29
CA LEU A 75 -4.32 8.96 -5.08
C LEU A 75 -3.39 9.05 -3.87
N ARG A 76 -2.68 10.18 -3.70
CA ARG A 76 -1.82 10.38 -2.52
C ARG A 76 -2.61 10.48 -1.20
N LYS A 77 -3.83 11.04 -1.24
CA LYS A 77 -4.73 11.03 -0.09
C LYS A 77 -5.21 9.61 0.23
N ALA A 78 -5.58 8.82 -0.78
CA ALA A 78 -5.96 7.42 -0.62
C ALA A 78 -4.82 6.60 0.00
N TYR A 79 -3.59 6.76 -0.49
CA TYR A 79 -2.40 6.15 0.09
C TYR A 79 -2.22 6.49 1.59
N LYS A 80 -2.35 7.76 1.97
CA LYS A 80 -2.23 8.17 3.39
C LYS A 80 -3.35 7.60 4.26
N ARG A 81 -4.56 7.45 3.70
CA ARG A 81 -5.68 6.79 4.40
C ARG A 81 -5.41 5.30 4.59
N LEU A 82 -4.92 4.60 3.55
CA LEU A 82 -4.51 3.19 3.67
C LEU A 82 -3.39 2.99 4.68
N LEU A 83 -2.38 3.88 4.69
CA LEU A 83 -1.33 3.86 5.70
C LEU A 83 -1.92 3.93 7.11
N ARG A 84 -2.85 4.86 7.36
CA ARG A 84 -3.52 4.97 8.66
C ARG A 84 -4.26 3.70 9.04
N LEU A 85 -5.07 3.14 8.13
CA LEU A 85 -5.81 1.90 8.38
C LEU A 85 -4.87 0.73 8.67
N SER A 86 -3.73 0.63 7.98
CA SER A 86 -2.72 -0.41 8.25
C SER A 86 -2.06 -0.25 9.62
N TRP A 87 -1.86 0.98 10.09
CA TRP A 87 -1.32 1.24 11.41
C TRP A 87 -2.32 0.84 12.49
N GLN A 88 -3.60 1.18 12.31
CA GLN A 88 -4.66 0.73 13.20
C GLN A 88 -4.73 -0.80 13.25
N ALA A 89 -4.80 -1.45 12.08
CA ALA A 89 -4.85 -2.90 12.00
C ALA A 89 -3.64 -3.60 12.63
N ARG A 90 -2.46 -2.97 12.60
CA ARG A 90 -1.22 -3.56 13.13
C ARG A 90 -1.05 -3.38 14.64
N TYR A 91 -1.50 -2.25 15.18
CA TYR A 91 -1.10 -1.83 16.53
C TYR A 91 -2.26 -1.65 17.50
N GLU A 92 -3.50 -1.47 17.02
CA GLU A 92 -4.66 -1.39 17.89
C GLU A 92 -5.14 -2.80 18.27
N PRO A 93 -5.62 -3.01 19.52
CA PRO A 93 -6.08 -4.31 20.00
C PRO A 93 -7.49 -4.63 19.47
N LEU A 94 -7.61 -4.80 18.16
CA LEU A 94 -8.88 -5.00 17.46
C LEU A 94 -9.26 -6.49 17.40
N SER A 95 -10.55 -6.75 17.46
CA SER A 95 -11.12 -8.07 17.18
C SER A 95 -11.06 -8.41 15.69
N ARG A 96 -11.31 -9.68 15.36
CA ARG A 96 -11.45 -10.11 13.95
C ARG A 96 -12.64 -9.46 13.25
N GLU A 97 -13.71 -9.15 13.97
CA GLU A 97 -14.88 -8.51 13.39
C GLU A 97 -14.60 -7.05 13.04
N GLU A 98 -13.97 -6.30 13.95
CA GLU A 98 -13.47 -4.96 13.67
C GLU A 98 -12.47 -4.99 12.52
N GLY A 99 -11.58 -5.99 12.48
CA GLY A 99 -10.66 -6.22 11.37
C GLY A 99 -11.37 -6.38 10.02
N ARG A 100 -12.52 -7.10 9.95
CA ARG A 100 -13.33 -7.19 8.72
C ARG A 100 -13.92 -5.83 8.33
N GLY A 101 -14.32 -5.02 9.32
CA GLY A 101 -14.72 -3.63 9.11
C GLY A 101 -13.60 -2.80 8.50
N LEU A 102 -12.40 -2.83 9.09
CA LEU A 102 -11.22 -2.15 8.56
C LEU A 102 -10.85 -2.64 7.16
N TRP A 103 -10.99 -3.94 6.88
CA TRP A 103 -10.80 -4.48 5.53
C TRP A 103 -11.78 -3.86 4.53
N GLY A 104 -13.07 -3.78 4.87
CA GLY A 104 -14.07 -3.13 4.03
C GLY A 104 -13.73 -1.67 3.73
N GLU A 105 -13.29 -0.92 4.74
CA GLU A 105 -12.82 0.46 4.55
C GLU A 105 -11.57 0.55 3.68
N ALA A 106 -10.58 -0.31 3.91
CA ALA A 106 -9.34 -0.32 3.15
C ALA A 106 -9.58 -0.69 1.68
N LEU A 107 -10.47 -1.65 1.43
CA LEU A 107 -10.86 -2.05 0.07
C LEU A 107 -11.60 -0.91 -0.65
N ALA A 108 -12.50 -0.20 0.03
CA ALA A 108 -13.18 0.96 -0.55
C ALA A 108 -12.18 2.07 -0.94
N VAL A 109 -11.13 2.28 -0.17
CA VAL A 109 -10.06 3.24 -0.50
C VAL A 109 -9.17 2.74 -1.64
N HIS A 110 -8.96 1.43 -1.77
CA HIS A 110 -8.18 0.84 -2.86
C HIS A 110 -8.91 0.91 -4.22
N LEU A 111 -10.24 0.80 -4.21
CA LEU A 111 -11.07 0.74 -5.42
C LEU A 111 -11.59 2.11 -5.91
N GLY A 112 -11.62 3.14 -5.05
CA GLY A 112 -12.11 4.49 -5.35
C GLY A 112 -11.01 5.49 -5.69
#